data_AF-A0A852V5F2-F1
#
_entry.id   AF-A0A852V5F2-F1
#
_cell.length_a   1.000
_cell.length_b   1.000
_cell.length_c   1.000
_cell.angle_alpha   90.00
_cell.angle_beta   90.00
_cell.angle_gamma   90.00
#
_symmetry.space_group_name_H-M   'P 1'
#
loop_
_entity.id
_entity.type
_entity.pdbx_description
1 polymer ?
#
loop_
_entity_poly.entity_id
_entity_poly.type
_entity_poly.pdbx_seq_one_letter_code
_entity_poly.pdbx_strand_id
1 'polypeptide(L)'
;MADWHSLLPEARIALAAEFASRRMEFTEPSTIPDEAPPEFRELVTVRRYRDLSEAIVARAVLESAGIFCFLKDENLVRLDWQVSNFIGGIRLQVASTDVDAAEEILSQPVPTEFAVPDQPGFSQPRCPRCTSIDITWERQGRKAALASLYLFSLPLPRGSESWHCNSCDLRWVDEVNQA
;
A
#
# COMPACT_ATOMS: atom_id res chain seq x y z
N MET A 1 -16.68 29.62 2.90
CA MET A 1 -16.31 29.04 4.22
C MET A 1 -16.36 30.16 5.24
N ALA A 2 -16.93 29.94 6.42
CA ALA A 2 -16.99 30.97 7.46
C ALA A 2 -15.59 31.16 8.06
N ASP A 3 -15.01 32.34 7.83
CA ASP A 3 -13.73 32.76 8.39
C ASP A 3 -13.97 33.53 9.71
N TRP A 4 -13.08 33.42 10.68
CA TRP A 4 -13.12 34.19 11.94
C TRP A 4 -13.33 35.70 11.69
N HIS A 5 -12.68 36.24 10.66
CA HIS A 5 -12.78 37.66 10.28
C HIS A 5 -14.12 38.03 9.63
N SER A 6 -14.87 37.03 9.14
CA SER A 6 -16.22 37.21 8.59
C SER A 6 -17.31 37.25 9.66
N LEU A 7 -16.96 37.00 10.93
CA LEU A 7 -17.91 37.01 12.03
C LEU A 7 -18.27 38.43 12.48
N LEU A 8 -19.56 38.61 12.81
CA LEU A 8 -20.04 39.80 13.51
C LEU A 8 -19.26 40.01 14.81
N PRO A 9 -19.02 41.26 15.23
CA PRO A 9 -18.30 41.56 16.47
C PRO A 9 -18.86 40.83 17.71
N GLU A 10 -20.18 40.74 17.83
CA GLU A 10 -20.86 40.09 18.95
C GLU A 10 -20.60 38.58 18.98
N ALA A 11 -20.52 37.95 17.81
CA ALA A 11 -20.23 36.52 17.70
C ALA A 11 -18.79 36.20 18.12
N ARG A 12 -17.82 37.08 17.79
CA ARG A 12 -16.42 36.92 18.21
C ARG A 12 -16.27 37.04 19.73
N ILE A 13 -16.97 38.00 20.34
CA ILE A 13 -16.99 38.19 21.80
C ILE A 13 -17.61 36.97 22.50
N ALA A 14 -18.76 36.50 22.02
CA ALA A 14 -19.43 35.33 22.59
C ALA A 14 -18.57 34.07 22.50
N LEU A 15 -17.87 33.87 21.37
CA LEU A 15 -16.95 32.74 21.20
C LEU A 15 -15.76 32.82 22.18
N ALA A 16 -15.11 33.98 22.27
CA ALA A 16 -14.00 34.17 23.21
C ALA A 16 -14.42 33.95 24.67
N ALA A 17 -15.62 34.40 25.04
CA ALA A 17 -16.19 34.18 26.37
C ALA A 17 -16.44 32.68 26.66
N GLU A 18 -16.91 31.92 25.67
CA GLU A 18 -17.06 30.45 25.77
C GLU A 18 -15.72 29.72 25.93
N PHE A 19 -14.68 30.15 25.22
CA PHE A 19 -13.33 29.59 25.40
C PHE A 19 -12.81 29.84 26.81
N ALA A 20 -12.99 31.07 27.32
CA ALA A 20 -12.59 31.44 28.67
C ALA A 20 -13.37 30.66 29.75
N SER A 21 -14.69 30.49 29.59
CA SER A 21 -15.51 29.72 30.55
C SER A 21 -15.07 28.26 30.64
N ARG A 22 -14.54 27.70 29.55
CA ARG A 22 -14.01 26.33 29.46
C ARG A 22 -12.54 26.20 29.82
N ARG A 23 -11.87 27.30 30.22
CA ARG A 23 -10.42 27.35 30.50
C ARG A 23 -9.58 26.90 29.29
N MET A 24 -10.04 27.20 28.09
CA MET A 24 -9.30 26.97 26.86
C MET A 24 -8.65 28.27 26.40
N GLU A 25 -7.39 28.19 25.97
CA GLU A 25 -6.72 29.33 25.36
C GLU A 25 -7.26 29.52 23.94
N PHE A 26 -7.82 30.70 23.68
CA PHE A 26 -8.24 31.06 22.32
C PHE A 26 -7.04 31.66 21.59
N THR A 27 -6.53 30.93 20.59
CA THR A 27 -5.58 31.47 19.63
C THR A 27 -6.37 32.05 18.47
N GLU A 28 -6.26 33.36 18.25
CA GLU A 28 -6.84 33.98 17.06
C GLU A 28 -6.22 33.32 15.82
N PRO A 29 -7.04 32.73 14.92
CA PRO A 29 -6.50 32.16 13.70
C PRO A 29 -5.83 33.29 12.93
N SER A 30 -4.52 33.14 12.70
CA SER A 30 -3.77 34.09 11.88
C SER A 30 -4.48 34.24 10.54
N THR A 31 -4.58 35.47 10.05
CA THR A 31 -4.74 35.70 8.61
C THR A 31 -3.47 35.17 7.96
N ILE A 32 -3.43 33.87 7.68
CA ILE A 32 -2.48 33.36 6.72
C ILE A 32 -2.85 34.13 5.44
N PRO A 33 -2.01 35.06 4.94
CA PRO A 33 -2.29 35.69 3.67
C PRO A 33 -2.29 34.54 2.69
N ASP A 34 -3.47 34.23 2.15
CA ASP A 34 -3.78 33.15 1.21
C ASP A 34 -2.51 32.36 0.88
N GLU A 35 -2.25 31.38 1.76
CA GLU A 35 -1.04 30.55 1.81
C GLU A 35 -0.65 30.25 0.36
N ALA A 36 0.59 30.56 -0.03
CA ALA A 36 1.07 30.62 -1.42
C ALA A 36 0.21 29.76 -2.36
N PRO A 37 -0.36 30.35 -3.44
CA PRO A 37 -1.44 29.75 -4.22
C PRO A 37 -1.19 28.26 -4.43
N PRO A 38 -2.22 27.41 -4.20
CA PRO A 38 -2.03 25.97 -4.08
C PRO A 38 -1.12 25.46 -5.19
N GLU A 39 0.00 24.85 -4.81
CA GLU A 39 0.92 24.28 -5.78
C GLU A 39 0.24 23.12 -6.51
N PHE A 40 -0.32 23.42 -7.68
CA PHE A 40 -0.90 22.41 -8.55
C PHE A 40 0.23 21.57 -9.14
N ARG A 41 0.47 20.41 -8.53
CA ARG A 41 1.41 19.42 -9.06
C ARG A 41 0.67 18.47 -9.97
N GLU A 42 1.14 18.35 -11.21
CA GLU A 42 0.66 17.30 -12.11
C GLU A 42 1.15 15.95 -11.59
N LEU A 43 0.22 15.07 -11.25
CA LEU A 43 0.53 13.74 -10.70
C LEU A 43 0.49 12.68 -11.80
N VAL A 44 1.60 11.99 -11.99
CA VAL A 44 1.78 10.94 -12.99
C VAL A 44 1.87 9.59 -12.30
N THR A 45 1.22 8.57 -12.87
CA THR A 45 1.31 7.19 -12.34
C THR A 45 2.62 6.54 -12.79
N VAL A 46 3.49 6.18 -11.85
CA VAL A 46 4.77 5.50 -12.14
C VAL A 46 4.66 3.97 -12.12
N ARG A 47 3.82 3.42 -11.23
CA ARG A 47 3.62 1.97 -11.14
C ARG A 47 2.22 1.64 -10.64
N ARG A 48 1.76 0.43 -10.95
CA ARG A 48 0.50 -0.13 -10.46
C ARG A 48 0.78 -1.38 -9.64
N TYR A 49 0.08 -1.52 -8.53
CA TYR A 49 0.20 -2.63 -7.60
C TYR A 49 -1.15 -3.31 -7.44
N ARG A 50 -1.15 -4.64 -7.50
CA ARG A 50 -2.35 -5.41 -7.23
C ARG A 50 -2.68 -5.41 -5.74
N ASP A 51 -1.67 -5.64 -4.91
CA ASP A 51 -1.84 -5.82 -3.48
C ASP A 51 -1.49 -4.54 -2.70
N LEU A 52 -2.33 -4.19 -1.73
CA LEU A 52 -2.18 -2.95 -0.95
C LEU A 52 -0.88 -2.94 -0.13
N SER A 53 -0.46 -4.10 0.39
CA SER A 53 0.78 -4.23 1.14
C SER A 53 2.01 -3.85 0.30
N GLU A 54 2.08 -4.31 -0.95
CA GLU A 54 3.18 -3.97 -1.86
C GLU A 54 3.19 -2.48 -2.20
N ALA A 55 2.00 -1.92 -2.46
CA ALA A 55 1.84 -0.50 -2.74
C ALA A 55 2.33 0.38 -1.59
N ILE A 56 2.02 0.00 -0.33
CA ILE A 56 2.45 0.73 0.87
C ILE A 56 3.98 0.65 1.02
N VAL A 57 4.59 -0.50 0.77
CA VAL A 57 6.06 -0.65 0.83
C VAL A 57 6.71 0.25 -0.21
N ALA A 58 6.21 0.26 -1.45
CA ALA A 58 6.73 1.12 -2.50
C ALA A 58 6.59 2.62 -2.17
N ARG A 59 5.45 3.02 -1.58
CA ARG A 59 5.25 4.38 -1.07
C ARG A 59 6.31 4.73 -0.02
N ALA A 60 6.50 3.87 0.97
CA ALA A 60 7.48 4.08 2.04
C ALA A 60 8.91 4.21 1.51
N VAL A 61 9.27 3.43 0.48
CA VAL A 61 10.57 3.54 -0.19
C VAL A 61 10.75 4.93 -0.83
N LEU A 62 9.77 5.42 -1.59
CA LEU A 62 9.83 6.75 -2.20
C LEU A 62 9.84 7.88 -1.17
N GLU A 63 8.97 7.81 -0.15
CA GLU A 63 8.90 8.77 0.94
C GLU A 63 10.23 8.84 1.72
N SER A 64 10.89 7.69 1.95
CA SER A 64 12.20 7.64 2.60
C SER A 64 13.31 8.33 1.81
N ALA A 65 13.16 8.42 0.48
CA ALA A 65 14.06 9.14 -0.41
C ALA A 65 13.67 10.63 -0.58
N GLY A 66 12.65 11.10 0.15
CA GLY A 66 12.16 12.47 0.08
C GLY A 66 11.24 12.76 -1.10
N ILE A 67 10.79 11.74 -1.84
CA ILE A 67 9.86 11.89 -2.96
C ILE A 67 8.43 11.82 -2.44
N PHE A 68 7.68 12.89 -2.68
CA PHE A 68 6.27 12.94 -2.32
C PHE A 68 5.43 12.11 -3.30
N CYS A 69 4.62 11.20 -2.77
CA CYS A 69 3.86 10.28 -3.59
C CYS A 69 2.49 9.94 -2.99
N PHE A 70 1.57 9.46 -3.83
CA PHE A 70 0.21 9.11 -3.46
C PHE A 70 -0.19 7.74 -3.99
N LEU A 71 -0.95 7.00 -3.20
CA LEU A 71 -1.60 5.76 -3.65
C LEU A 71 -3.05 6.06 -4.03
N LYS A 72 -3.29 6.28 -5.32
CA LYS A 72 -4.64 6.41 -5.84
C LYS A 72 -5.33 5.06 -5.82
N ASP A 73 -6.60 5.07 -5.40
CA ASP A 73 -7.47 3.91 -5.22
C ASP A 73 -7.20 3.03 -3.99
N GLU A 74 -6.28 3.42 -3.08
CA GLU A 74 -5.95 2.62 -1.88
C GLU A 74 -7.17 2.36 -0.99
N ASN A 75 -8.03 3.36 -0.80
CA ASN A 75 -9.21 3.24 0.06
C ASN A 75 -10.26 2.31 -0.53
N LEU A 76 -10.39 2.30 -1.86
CA LEU A 76 -11.33 1.41 -2.54
C LEU A 76 -10.88 -0.05 -2.40
N VAL A 77 -9.60 -0.32 -2.68
CA VAL A 77 -9.02 -1.67 -2.54
C VAL A 77 -8.99 -2.13 -1.07
N ARG A 78 -8.85 -1.20 -0.12
CA ARG A 78 -8.92 -1.50 1.31
C ARG A 78 -10.30 -1.97 1.75
N LEU A 79 -11.37 -1.44 1.13
CA LEU A 79 -12.74 -1.87 1.40
C LEU A 79 -13.07 -3.19 0.70
N ASP A 80 -12.62 -3.35 -0.54
CA ASP A 80 -12.83 -4.57 -1.32
C ASP A 80 -11.59 -4.92 -2.15
N TRP A 81 -10.85 -5.92 -1.67
CA TRP A 81 -9.63 -6.37 -2.33
C TRP A 81 -9.90 -6.98 -3.72
N GLN A 82 -11.11 -7.51 -3.98
CA GLN A 82 -11.44 -8.11 -5.27
C GLN A 82 -11.49 -7.07 -6.38
N VAL A 83 -11.82 -5.82 -6.03
CA VAL A 83 -11.92 -4.68 -6.95
C VAL A 83 -10.57 -4.29 -7.54
N SER A 84 -9.45 -4.60 -6.87
CA SER A 84 -8.11 -4.24 -7.33
C SER A 84 -7.84 -4.71 -8.76
N ASN A 85 -8.17 -5.96 -9.10
CA ASN A 85 -7.97 -6.48 -10.46
C ASN A 85 -8.87 -5.80 -11.50
N PHE A 86 -10.08 -5.41 -11.09
CA PHE A 86 -11.06 -4.77 -11.98
C PHE A 86 -10.64 -3.36 -12.37
N ILE A 87 -10.10 -2.58 -11.42
CA ILE A 87 -9.65 -1.20 -11.66
C ILE A 87 -8.21 -1.12 -12.23
N GLY A 88 -7.55 -2.27 -12.38
CA GLY A 88 -6.18 -2.37 -12.90
C GLY A 88 -5.08 -2.13 -11.85
N GLY A 89 -5.42 -2.22 -10.56
CA GLY A 89 -4.52 -2.06 -9.43
C GLY A 89 -4.48 -0.65 -8.84
N ILE A 90 -3.87 -0.55 -7.65
CA ILE A 90 -3.59 0.69 -6.94
C ILE A 90 -2.50 1.45 -7.69
N ARG A 91 -2.73 2.72 -7.99
CA ARG A 91 -1.81 3.55 -8.77
C ARG A 91 -0.91 4.34 -7.83
N LEU A 92 0.40 4.10 -7.89
CA LEU A 92 1.40 4.93 -7.24
C LEU A 92 1.69 6.15 -8.12
N GLN A 93 1.42 7.34 -7.62
CA GLN A 93 1.57 8.60 -8.34
C GLN A 93 2.59 9.51 -7.67
N VAL A 94 3.40 10.19 -8.48
CA VAL A 94 4.40 11.19 -8.06
C VAL A 94 4.21 12.47 -8.85
N ALA A 95 4.85 13.57 -8.44
CA ALA A 95 4.92 14.77 -9.28
C ALA A 95 5.61 14.46 -10.61
N SER A 96 5.18 15.08 -11.70
CA SER A 96 5.78 14.87 -13.03
C SER A 96 7.29 15.14 -13.07
N THR A 97 7.79 16.02 -12.21
CA THR A 97 9.23 16.32 -12.05
C THR A 97 10.04 15.19 -11.44
N ASP A 98 9.39 14.27 -10.70
CA ASP A 98 10.05 13.26 -9.88
C ASP A 98 9.90 11.85 -10.49
N VAL A 99 9.32 11.73 -11.68
CA VAL A 99 9.05 10.46 -12.35
C VAL A 99 10.33 9.64 -12.54
N ASP A 100 11.36 10.23 -13.13
CA ASP A 100 12.61 9.52 -13.44
C ASP A 100 13.31 9.06 -12.15
N ALA A 101 13.37 9.92 -11.13
CA ALA A 101 13.95 9.59 -9.83
C ALA A 101 13.17 8.48 -9.12
N ALA A 102 11.84 8.54 -9.18
CA ALA A 102 10.97 7.51 -8.60
C ALA A 102 11.15 6.17 -9.31
N GLU A 103 11.23 6.15 -10.64
CA GLU A 103 11.48 4.92 -11.40
C GLU A 103 12.85 4.31 -11.08
N GLU A 104 13.89 5.13 -10.99
CA GLU A 104 15.24 4.69 -10.63
C GLU A 104 15.22 3.98 -9.26
N ILE A 105 14.62 4.61 -8.24
CA ILE A 105 14.52 4.05 -6.90
C ILE A 105 13.68 2.76 -6.88
N LEU A 106 12.53 2.75 -7.56
CA LEU A 106 11.62 1.60 -7.61
C LEU A 106 12.18 0.43 -8.43
N SER A 107 13.24 0.65 -9.21
CA SER A 107 13.94 -0.38 -9.99
C SER A 107 15.12 -1.01 -9.23
N GLN A 108 15.46 -0.48 -8.05
CA GLN A 108 16.56 -1.01 -7.25
C GLN A 108 16.30 -2.47 -6.84
N PRO A 109 17.35 -3.32 -6.84
CA PRO A 109 17.20 -4.72 -6.50
C PRO A 109 16.78 -4.88 -5.02
N VAL A 110 15.83 -5.77 -4.79
CA VAL A 110 15.43 -6.16 -3.44
C VAL A 110 16.61 -6.87 -2.76
N PRO A 111 17.03 -6.44 -1.54
CA PRO A 111 18.08 -7.12 -0.80
C PRO A 111 17.73 -8.60 -0.55
N THR A 112 18.70 -9.49 -0.80
CA THR A 112 18.50 -10.94 -0.62
C THR A 112 18.40 -11.34 0.85
N GLU A 113 19.03 -10.56 1.72
CA GLU A 113 19.16 -10.81 3.15
C GLU A 113 18.92 -9.50 3.91
N PHE A 114 18.22 -9.61 5.03
CA PHE A 114 18.06 -8.51 5.97
C PHE A 114 18.33 -9.00 7.39
N ALA A 115 19.17 -8.25 8.10
CA ALA A 115 19.51 -8.53 9.48
C ALA A 115 18.49 -7.85 10.40
N VAL A 116 17.76 -8.66 11.17
CA VAL A 116 16.92 -8.18 12.27
C VAL A 116 17.67 -8.45 13.57
N PRO A 117 17.86 -7.45 14.46
CA PRO A 117 18.48 -7.68 15.76
C PRO A 117 17.80 -8.85 16.49
N ASP A 118 18.60 -9.73 17.08
CA ASP A 118 18.16 -10.89 17.86
C ASP A 118 17.35 -11.96 17.08
N GLN A 119 17.41 -11.98 15.74
CA GLN A 119 16.81 -13.04 14.93
C GLN A 119 17.82 -13.63 13.93
N PRO A 120 17.71 -14.93 13.58
CA PRO A 120 18.47 -15.48 12.46
C PRO A 120 18.12 -14.67 11.20
N GLY A 121 19.14 -14.27 10.45
CA GLY A 121 18.95 -13.51 9.20
C GLY A 121 17.99 -14.23 8.27
N PHE A 122 17.02 -13.50 7.73
CA PHE A 122 16.06 -14.06 6.78
C PHE A 122 16.69 -14.08 5.38
N SER A 123 16.67 -15.25 4.74
CA SER A 123 17.10 -15.43 3.36
C SER A 123 15.87 -15.67 2.49
N GLN A 124 15.65 -14.80 1.51
CA GLN A 124 14.49 -14.91 0.64
C GLN A 124 14.62 -16.12 -0.30
N PRO A 125 13.64 -17.05 -0.31
CA PRO A 125 13.69 -18.20 -1.20
C PRO A 125 13.64 -17.77 -2.67
N ARG A 126 14.40 -18.47 -3.52
CA ARG A 126 14.55 -18.18 -4.95
C ARG A 126 14.13 -19.38 -5.77
N CYS A 127 13.60 -19.11 -6.96
CA CYS A 127 13.30 -20.19 -7.90
C CYS A 127 14.58 -20.96 -8.27
N PRO A 128 14.62 -22.30 -8.16
CA PRO A 128 15.81 -23.09 -8.46
C PRO A 128 16.20 -23.10 -9.95
N ARG A 129 15.32 -22.62 -10.84
CA ARG A 129 15.55 -22.59 -12.29
C ARG A 129 15.96 -21.22 -12.83
N CYS A 130 15.26 -20.16 -12.44
CA CYS A 130 15.52 -18.81 -12.96
C CYS A 130 16.06 -17.83 -11.90
N THR A 131 16.18 -18.27 -10.64
CA THR A 131 16.70 -17.46 -9.52
C THR A 131 15.85 -16.22 -9.19
N SER A 132 14.66 -16.10 -9.80
CA SER A 132 13.68 -15.05 -9.50
C SER A 132 13.19 -15.17 -8.05
N ILE A 133 12.92 -14.01 -7.46
CA ILE A 133 12.27 -13.85 -6.15
C ILE A 133 10.74 -13.81 -6.27
N ASP A 134 10.21 -13.71 -7.49
CA ASP A 134 8.78 -13.66 -7.78
C ASP A 134 8.18 -15.07 -7.74
N ILE A 135 7.98 -15.53 -6.50
CA ILE A 135 7.52 -16.87 -6.17
C ILE A 135 6.32 -16.78 -5.22
N THR A 136 5.34 -17.67 -5.41
CA THR A 136 4.08 -17.69 -4.66
C THR A 136 3.84 -19.08 -4.12
N TRP A 137 3.35 -19.17 -2.88
CA TRP A 137 2.91 -20.44 -2.30
C TRP A 137 1.48 -20.73 -2.70
N GLU A 138 1.26 -21.77 -3.51
CA GLU A 138 -0.07 -22.17 -3.96
C GLU A 138 -0.50 -23.49 -3.33
N ARG A 139 -1.73 -23.53 -2.79
CA ARG A 139 -2.39 -24.78 -2.40
C ARG A 139 -3.23 -25.29 -3.57
N GLN A 140 -2.72 -26.30 -4.26
CA GLN A 140 -3.40 -26.89 -5.40
C GLN A 140 -4.72 -27.56 -4.96
N GLY A 141 -5.69 -27.64 -5.87
CA GLY A 141 -6.93 -28.38 -5.63
C GLY A 141 -7.92 -27.75 -4.65
N ARG A 142 -7.63 -26.61 -4.00
CA ARG A 142 -8.59 -25.94 -3.10
C ARG A 142 -9.91 -25.63 -3.80
N LYS A 143 -9.86 -25.08 -5.02
CA LYS A 143 -11.07 -24.79 -5.83
C LYS A 143 -11.79 -26.08 -6.23
N ALA A 144 -11.05 -27.12 -6.63
CA ALA A 144 -11.62 -28.41 -7.02
C ALA A 144 -12.27 -29.14 -5.83
N ALA A 145 -11.64 -29.13 -4.67
CA ALA A 145 -12.18 -29.69 -3.43
C ALA A 145 -13.41 -28.92 -2.93
N LEU A 146 -13.43 -27.58 -3.05
CA LEU A 146 -14.62 -26.78 -2.76
C LEU A 146 -15.74 -27.05 -3.77
N ALA A 147 -15.43 -27.19 -5.05
CA ALA A 147 -16.41 -27.51 -6.09
C ALA A 147 -16.99 -28.92 -5.91
N SER A 148 -16.18 -29.92 -5.53
CA SER A 148 -16.67 -31.27 -5.25
C SER A 148 -17.55 -31.33 -4.01
N LEU A 149 -17.19 -30.57 -2.97
CA LEU A 149 -18.01 -30.42 -1.78
C LEU A 149 -19.35 -29.77 -2.14
N TYR A 150 -19.35 -28.75 -2.99
CA TYR A 150 -20.57 -28.02 -3.36
C TYR A 150 -21.48 -28.79 -4.33
N LEU A 151 -20.92 -29.41 -5.36
CA LEU A 151 -21.68 -30.09 -6.43
C LEU A 151 -22.06 -31.53 -6.09
N PHE A 152 -21.18 -32.23 -5.39
CA PHE A 152 -21.31 -33.68 -5.16
C PHE A 152 -21.39 -34.04 -3.68
N SER A 153 -21.33 -33.05 -2.78
CA SER A 153 -21.28 -33.27 -1.32
C SER A 153 -20.16 -34.23 -0.90
N LEU A 154 -19.12 -34.35 -1.72
CA LEU A 154 -18.04 -35.33 -1.55
C LEU A 154 -16.78 -34.61 -1.03
N PRO A 155 -16.28 -34.94 0.17
CA PRO A 155 -15.07 -34.35 0.71
C PRO A 155 -13.84 -34.97 0.03
N LEU A 156 -13.45 -34.42 -1.12
CA LEU A 156 -12.20 -34.80 -1.78
C LEU A 156 -10.99 -34.34 -0.95
N PRO A 157 -9.88 -35.09 -0.97
CA PRO A 157 -8.67 -34.74 -0.24
C PRO A 157 -8.12 -33.38 -0.67
N ARG A 158 -7.51 -32.67 0.29
CA ARG A 158 -6.84 -31.39 0.05
C ARG A 158 -5.69 -31.62 -0.93
N GLY A 159 -5.55 -30.76 -1.94
CA GLY A 159 -4.43 -30.87 -2.87
C GLY A 159 -3.10 -30.47 -2.21
N SER A 160 -2.01 -30.85 -2.85
CA SER A 160 -0.65 -30.60 -2.38
C SER A 160 -0.33 -29.10 -2.38
N GLU A 161 0.56 -28.72 -1.47
CA GLU A 161 1.14 -27.38 -1.43
C GLU A 161 2.44 -27.36 -2.22
N SER A 162 2.63 -26.34 -3.04
CA SER A 162 3.84 -26.16 -3.83
C SER A 162 4.13 -24.68 -4.05
N TRP A 163 5.41 -24.34 -4.13
CA TRP A 163 5.85 -23.07 -4.69
C TRP A 163 5.51 -23.00 -6.18
N HIS A 164 5.22 -21.81 -6.66
CA HIS A 164 5.01 -21.44 -8.05
C HIS A 164 5.85 -20.21 -8.37
N CYS A 165 6.72 -20.26 -9.38
CA CYS A 165 7.44 -19.08 -9.84
C CYS A 165 6.67 -18.38 -10.95
N ASN A 166 6.31 -17.11 -10.75
CA ASN A 166 5.56 -16.33 -11.74
C ASN A 166 6.41 -15.91 -12.95
N SER A 167 7.75 -15.99 -12.85
CA SER A 167 8.65 -15.61 -13.95
C SER A 167 8.96 -16.76 -14.92
N CYS A 168 8.90 -18.02 -14.49
CA CYS A 168 9.26 -19.18 -15.34
C CYS A 168 8.30 -20.37 -15.27
N ASP A 169 7.17 -20.20 -14.56
CA ASP A 169 6.11 -21.18 -14.32
C ASP A 169 6.57 -22.50 -13.67
N LEU A 170 7.79 -22.56 -13.12
CA LEU A 170 8.25 -23.75 -12.40
C LEU A 170 7.50 -23.89 -11.07
N ARG A 171 7.11 -25.13 -10.76
CA ARG A 171 6.54 -25.52 -9.48
C ARG A 171 7.45 -26.51 -8.76
N TRP A 172 7.62 -26.35 -7.45
CA TRP A 172 8.43 -27.25 -6.61
C TRP A 172 7.93 -27.27 -5.17
N VAL A 173 8.40 -28.23 -4.38
CA VAL A 173 8.10 -28.36 -2.95
C VAL A 173 9.44 -28.39 -2.22
N ASP A 174 9.60 -27.62 -1.14
CA ASP A 174 10.83 -27.66 -0.35
C ASP A 174 10.85 -28.92 0.51
N GLU A 175 12.01 -29.58 0.60
CA GLU A 175 12.21 -30.83 1.36
C GLU A 175 11.94 -30.66 2.87
N VAL A 176 11.99 -29.41 3.38
CA VAL A 176 11.75 -29.07 4.79
C VAL A 176 10.27 -29.25 5.20
N ASN A 177 9.34 -29.29 4.24
CA ASN A 177 7.89 -29.45 4.48
C ASN A 177 7.37 -30.89 4.25
N GLN A 178 8.26 -31.90 4.16
CA GLN A 178 7.88 -33.31 3.98
C GLN A 178 7.71 -34.13 5.29
N ALA A 179 7.64 -33.47 6.46
CA ALA A 179 7.42 -34.13 7.75
C ALA A 179 5.98 -33.99 8.26
#